data_AF-A0A521SHI0-F1
#
_entry.id   AF-A0A521SHI0-F1
#
_cell.length_a   1.000
_cell.length_b   1.000
_cell.length_c   1.000
_cell.angle_alpha   90.00
_cell.angle_beta   90.00
_cell.angle_gamma   90.00
#
_symmetry.space_group_name_H-M   'P 1'
#
loop_
_entity.id
_entity.type
_entity.pdbx_description
1 polymer ?
#
loop_
_entity_poly.entity_id
_entity_poly.type
_entity_poly.pdbx_seq_one_letter_code
_entity_poly.pdbx_strand_id
1 'polypeptide(L)'
;MKFVCMKCESFMTFENVQVPGEQSLGVTFACPTCNAKVAMVTNPGETAMVQALGVKLGGRTAPAEPMELTRQTLKEAPDSFSKPAPSPAAQKEMLAAEMAKA
;
A
#
# COMPACT_ATOMS: atom_id res chain seq x y z
N MET A 1 4.99 6.09 -17.05
CA MET A 1 6.02 6.42 -18.06
C MET A 1 6.44 5.15 -18.79
N LYS A 2 6.86 5.24 -20.07
CA LYS A 2 7.33 4.09 -20.88
C LYS A 2 8.77 4.35 -21.32
N PHE A 3 9.64 3.36 -21.18
CA PHE A 3 11.07 3.48 -21.53
C PHE A 3 11.40 2.61 -22.74
N VAL A 4 12.37 3.05 -23.54
CA VAL A 4 12.89 2.31 -24.71
C VAL A 4 14.36 2.03 -24.49
N CYS A 5 14.76 0.77 -24.63
CA CYS A 5 16.17 0.39 -24.61
C CYS A 5 16.79 0.76 -25.96
N MET A 6 17.72 1.70 -25.99
CA MET A 6 18.37 2.12 -27.24
C MET A 6 19.29 1.05 -27.85
N LYS A 7 19.74 0.08 -27.06
CA LYS A 7 20.58 -1.03 -27.56
C LYS A 7 19.78 -2.09 -28.31
N CYS A 8 18.50 -2.27 -27.97
CA CYS A 8 17.63 -3.30 -28.52
C CYS A 8 16.38 -2.73 -29.21
N GLU A 9 16.28 -1.41 -29.31
CA GLU A 9 15.19 -0.64 -29.91
C GLU A 9 13.78 -1.11 -29.50
N SER A 10 13.64 -1.55 -28.25
CA SER A 10 12.42 -2.18 -27.74
C SER A 10 11.96 -1.51 -26.45
N PHE A 11 10.65 -1.57 -26.22
CA PHE A 11 10.05 -1.05 -24.99
C PHE A 11 10.47 -1.90 -23.80
N MET A 12 10.90 -1.23 -22.74
CA MET A 12 11.19 -1.88 -21.47
C MET A 12 9.91 -2.29 -20.76
N THR A 13 10.00 -3.35 -19.98
CA THR A 13 8.92 -3.94 -19.18
C THR A 13 9.04 -3.54 -17.73
N PHE A 14 7.90 -3.37 -17.05
CA PHE A 14 7.89 -3.15 -15.61
C PHE A 14 8.39 -4.41 -14.90
N GLU A 15 9.35 -4.26 -13.98
CA GLU A 15 9.92 -5.38 -13.24
C GLU A 15 9.39 -5.41 -11.80
N ASN A 16 9.55 -4.31 -11.05
CA ASN A 16 9.14 -4.28 -9.64
C ASN A 16 8.94 -2.85 -9.11
N VAL A 17 8.13 -2.73 -8.05
CA VAL A 17 8.04 -1.56 -7.19
C VAL A 17 8.73 -1.87 -5.86
N GLN A 18 9.63 -0.97 -5.44
CA GLN A 18 10.28 -1.01 -4.14
C GLN A 18 9.89 0.25 -3.35
N VAL A 19 9.95 0.18 -2.02
CA VAL A 19 9.78 1.35 -1.16
C VAL A 19 11.11 1.58 -0.44
N PRO A 20 12.12 2.16 -1.13
CA PRO A 20 13.43 2.41 -0.54
C PRO A 20 13.33 3.54 0.50
N GLY A 21 13.05 3.17 1.76
CA GLY A 21 12.82 4.09 2.87
C GLY A 21 11.35 4.50 3.03
N GLU A 22 10.95 4.93 4.23
CA GLU A 22 9.53 5.11 4.63
C GLU A 22 8.70 6.05 3.73
N GLN A 23 9.32 6.84 2.84
CA GLN A 23 8.65 7.93 2.15
C GLN A 23 8.92 7.97 0.63
N SER A 24 9.58 6.98 0.03
CA SER A 24 9.92 7.06 -1.40
C SER A 24 9.52 5.80 -2.16
N LEU A 25 8.99 5.99 -3.37
CA LEU A 25 8.59 4.91 -4.26
C LEU A 25 9.66 4.70 -5.35
N GLY A 26 10.26 3.53 -5.34
CA GLY A 26 11.15 3.04 -6.38
C GLY A 26 10.38 2.23 -7.43
N VAL A 27 10.59 2.51 -8.71
CA VAL A 27 10.05 1.73 -9.83
C VAL A 27 11.18 1.30 -10.75
N THR A 28 11.27 0.01 -11.05
CA THR A 28 12.30 -0.55 -11.93
C THR A 28 11.70 -1.08 -13.22
N PHE A 29 12.35 -0.75 -14.34
CA PHE A 29 12.04 -1.26 -15.67
C PHE A 29 13.24 -2.03 -16.23
N ALA A 30 12.99 -3.15 -16.90
CA ALA A 30 13.99 -3.99 -17.51
C ALA A 30 13.74 -4.19 -19.01
N CYS A 31 14.81 -4.16 -19.81
CA CYS A 31 14.77 -4.57 -21.21
C CYS A 31 14.65 -6.11 -21.29
N PRO A 32 13.63 -6.65 -21.97
CA PRO A 32 13.42 -8.11 -22.04
C PRO A 32 14.51 -8.85 -22.81
N THR A 33 15.29 -8.15 -23.64
CA THR A 33 16.29 -8.77 -24.53
C THR A 33 17.69 -8.77 -23.93
N CYS A 34 18.13 -7.66 -23.32
CA CYS A 34 19.50 -7.50 -22.85
C CYS A 34 19.62 -7.26 -21.33
N ASN A 35 18.51 -7.28 -20.59
CA ASN A 35 18.45 -7.09 -19.14
C ASN A 35 19.01 -5.75 -18.63
N ALA A 36 19.18 -4.76 -19.50
CA ALA A 36 19.46 -3.39 -19.05
C ALA A 36 18.32 -2.90 -18.15
N LYS A 37 18.66 -2.30 -17.00
CA LYS A 37 17.68 -1.83 -15.99
C LYS A 37 17.76 -0.33 -15.81
N VAL A 38 16.60 0.28 -15.57
CA VAL A 38 16.46 1.67 -15.16
C VAL A 38 15.57 1.70 -13.93
N ALA A 39 16.08 2.27 -12.84
CA ALA A 39 15.32 2.50 -11.62
C ALA A 39 15.05 3.99 -11.48
N MET A 40 13.81 4.34 -11.14
CA MET A 40 13.42 5.69 -10.78
C MET A 40 12.92 5.69 -9.35
N VAL A 41 13.16 6.79 -8.65
CA VAL A 41 12.78 6.97 -7.26
C VAL A 41 12.04 8.30 -7.19
N THR A 42 10.79 8.28 -6.73
CA THR A 42 9.99 9.48 -6.58
C THR A 42 10.37 10.23 -5.32
N ASN A 43 10.11 11.54 -5.30
CA ASN A 43 10.31 12.32 -4.09
C ASN A 43 9.23 11.96 -3.02
N PRO A 44 9.40 12.36 -1.75
CA PRO A 44 8.42 12.10 -0.71
C PRO A 44 7.02 12.67 -0.96
N GLY A 45 6.91 13.88 -1.51
CA GLY A 45 5.60 14.51 -1.77
C GLY A 45 4.80 13.79 -2.85
N GLU A 46 5.45 13.38 -3.94
CA GLU A 46 4.88 12.58 -5.02
C GLU A 46 4.47 11.19 -4.52
N THR A 47 5.30 10.58 -3.68
CA THR A 47 4.99 9.27 -3.08
C THR A 47 3.74 9.33 -2.21
N ALA A 48 3.65 10.32 -1.33
CA ALA A 48 2.49 10.52 -0.47
C ALA A 48 1.21 10.75 -1.30
N MET A 49 1.28 11.53 -2.38
CA MET A 49 0.15 11.76 -3.28
C MET A 49 -0.31 10.48 -3.97
N VAL A 50 0.62 9.69 -4.50
CA VAL A 50 0.32 8.42 -5.19
C VAL A 50 -0.33 7.41 -4.22
N GLN A 51 0.16 7.34 -2.97
CA GLN A 51 -0.44 6.49 -1.93
C GLN A 51 -1.85 6.95 -1.56
N ALA A 52 -2.06 8.26 -1.37
CA ALA A 52 -3.38 8.81 -1.03
C ALA A 52 -4.44 8.57 -2.11
N LEU A 53 -4.03 8.54 -3.38
CA LEU A 53 -4.92 8.23 -4.51
C LEU A 53 -5.21 6.73 -4.66
N GLY A 54 -4.55 5.85 -3.90
CA GLY A 54 -4.80 4.41 -3.93
C GLY A 54 -4.53 3.75 -5.29
N VAL A 55 -3.70 4.37 -6.13
CA VAL A 55 -3.45 3.87 -7.49
C VAL A 55 -2.56 2.63 -7.46
N LYS A 56 -3.00 1.55 -8.11
CA LYS A 56 -2.21 0.33 -8.25
C LYS A 56 -1.10 0.53 -9.27
N LEU A 57 0.14 0.28 -8.85
CA LEU A 57 1.33 0.37 -9.68
C LEU A 57 1.66 -1.00 -10.29
N GLY A 58 2.12 -1.03 -11.54
CA GLY A 58 2.54 -2.28 -12.22
C GLY A 58 1.52 -2.89 -13.18
N GLY A 59 0.40 -2.21 -13.46
CA GLY A 59 -0.65 -2.73 -14.34
C GLY A 59 -1.50 -3.81 -13.64
N ARG A 60 -2.73 -4.01 -14.13
CA ARG A 60 -3.63 -5.03 -13.57
C ARG A 60 -3.36 -6.36 -14.24
N THR A 61 -3.06 -7.40 -13.45
CA THR A 61 -3.05 -8.80 -13.92
C THR A 61 -4.44 -9.44 -13.88
N ALA A 62 -5.42 -8.81 -13.22
CA ALA A 62 -6.80 -9.29 -13.09
C ALA A 62 -7.83 -8.13 -13.16
N PRO A 63 -9.06 -8.42 -13.65
CA PRO A 63 -10.16 -7.45 -13.66
C PRO A 63 -10.53 -6.97 -12.25
N ALA A 64 -11.25 -5.85 -12.16
CA ALA A 64 -11.73 -5.33 -10.88
C ALA A 64 -12.79 -6.21 -10.28
N GLU A 65 -12.57 -6.62 -9.03
CA GLU A 65 -13.60 -7.29 -8.28
C GLU A 65 -14.71 -6.30 -7.87
N PRO A 66 -15.97 -6.75 -7.76
CA PRO A 66 -17.04 -5.89 -7.28
C PRO A 66 -16.71 -5.31 -5.89
N MET A 67 -16.87 -4.00 -5.75
CA MET A 67 -16.62 -3.28 -4.49
C MET A 67 -15.19 -3.45 -3.94
N GLU A 68 -14.21 -3.68 -4.82
CA GLU A 68 -12.81 -3.92 -4.45
C GLU A 68 -12.22 -2.82 -3.55
N LEU A 69 -12.49 -1.54 -3.83
CA LEU A 69 -12.03 -0.42 -2.99
C LEU A 69 -12.62 -0.48 -1.58
N THR A 70 -13.94 -0.63 -1.47
CA THR A 70 -14.62 -0.75 -0.17
C THR A 70 -14.10 -1.94 0.62
N ARG A 71 -13.84 -3.07 -0.04
CA ARG A 71 -13.27 -4.26 0.59
C ARG A 71 -11.84 -4.04 1.10
N GLN A 72 -11.01 -3.30 0.35
CA GLN A 72 -9.65 -2.95 0.78
C GLN A 72 -9.68 -2.03 2.01
N THR A 73 -10.49 -0.97 1.99
CA THR A 73 -10.63 -0.05 3.13
C THR A 73 -11.14 -0.77 4.38
N LEU A 74 -12.04 -1.75 4.24
CA LEU A 74 -12.53 -2.55 5.36
C LEU A 74 -11.48 -3.52 5.91
N LYS A 75 -10.57 -4.03 5.06
CA LYS A 75 -9.52 -4.97 5.48
C LYS A 75 -8.43 -4.30 6.31
N GLU A 76 -8.25 -3.00 6.17
CA GLU A 76 -7.29 -2.18 6.93
C GLU A 76 -7.90 -1.62 8.23
N ALA A 77 -9.20 -1.85 8.48
CA ALA A 77 -9.82 -1.42 9.74
C ALA A 77 -9.24 -2.22 10.92
N PRO A 78 -8.86 -1.56 12.03
CA PRO A 78 -8.29 -2.25 13.19
C PRO A 78 -9.27 -3.26 13.78
N ASP A 79 -8.75 -4.40 14.26
CA ASP A 79 -9.46 -5.54 14.90
C ASP A 79 -10.29 -5.18 16.15
N SER A 80 -10.51 -3.89 16.44
CA SER A 80 -11.34 -3.41 17.54
C SER A 80 -12.78 -3.93 17.50
N PHE A 81 -13.26 -4.37 16.33
CA PHE A 81 -14.58 -4.99 16.17
C PHE A 81 -14.60 -6.51 16.36
N SER A 82 -13.43 -7.17 16.39
CA SER A 82 -13.31 -8.62 16.61
C SER A 82 -13.22 -8.97 18.10
N LYS A 83 -12.82 -8.01 18.94
CA LYS A 83 -12.73 -8.23 20.39
C LYS A 83 -14.14 -8.29 20.99
N PRO A 84 -14.54 -9.41 21.64
CA PRO A 84 -15.83 -9.49 22.31
C PRO A 84 -15.95 -8.34 23.31
N ALA A 85 -17.11 -7.68 23.32
CA ALA A 85 -17.37 -6.59 24.27
C ALA A 85 -17.11 -7.09 25.71
N PRO A 86 -16.43 -6.29 26.56
CA PRO A 86 -16.21 -6.67 27.95
C PRO A 86 -17.55 -6.91 28.64
N SER A 87 -17.61 -7.93 29.49
CA SER A 87 -18.85 -8.29 30.19
C SER A 87 -19.33 -7.13 31.08
N PRO A 88 -20.64 -7.06 31.39
CA PRO A 88 -21.18 -6.03 32.28
C PRO A 88 -20.48 -5.97 33.65
N ALA A 89 -19.92 -7.09 34.11
CA ALA A 89 -19.12 -7.15 35.33
C ALA A 89 -17.77 -6.42 35.18
N ALA A 90 -17.05 -6.67 34.08
CA ALA A 90 -15.78 -6.01 33.79
C ALA A 90 -15.94 -4.49 33.58
N GLN A 91 -17.07 -4.06 33.02
CA GLN A 91 -17.40 -2.64 32.86
C GLN A 91 -17.63 -1.95 34.23
N LYS A 92 -18.26 -2.65 35.17
CA LYS A 92 -18.54 -2.14 36.52
C LYS A 92 -17.26 -2.02 37.35
N GLU A 93 -16.32 -2.94 37.19
CA GLU A 93 -15.01 -2.89 37.84
C GLU A 93 -14.14 -1.75 37.31
N MET A 94 -14.17 -1.50 36.00
CA MET A 94 -13.44 -0.36 35.40
C MET A 94 -14.00 1.00 35.87
N LEU A 95 -15.33 1.14 35.96
CA LEU A 95 -15.96 2.37 36.44
C LEU A 95 -15.68 2.60 37.94
N ALA A 96 -15.71 1.53 38.75
CA ALA A 96 -15.36 1.60 40.16
C ALA A 96 -13.89 1.98 40.38
N ALA A 97 -12.98 1.45 39.56
CA ALA A 97 -11.55 1.78 39.62
C ALA A 97 -11.26 3.23 39.19
N GLU A 98 -12.03 3.77 38.25
CA GLU A 98 -11.91 5.18 37.81
C GLU A 98 -12.47 6.15 38.86
N MET A 99 -13.60 5.80 39.50
CA MET A 99 -14.20 6.59 40.58
C MET A 99 -13.37 6.58 41.88
N ALA A 100 -12.59 5.54 42.15
CA ALA A 100 -11.69 5.47 43.31
C ALA A 100 -10.40 6.32 43.14
N LYS A 101 -10.20 6.91 41.96
CA LYS A 101 -9.06 7.79 41.65
C LYS A 101 -9.40 9.29 41.70
N ALA A 102 -10.67 9.64 41.89
CA ALA A 102 -11.15 11.01 42.09
C ALA A 102 -11.30 11.32 43.59
#